data_AF-A0A1F8F5W3-F1
#
_entry.id   AF-A0A1F8F5W3-F1
#
_cell.length_a   1.000
_cell.length_b   1.000
_cell.length_c   1.000
_cell.angle_alpha   90.00
_cell.angle_beta   90.00
_cell.angle_gamma   90.00
#
_symmetry.space_group_name_H-M   'P 1'
#
loop_
_entity.id
_entity.type
_entity.pdbx_description
1 polymer ?
#
loop_
_entity_poly.entity_id
_entity_poly.type
_entity_poly.pdbx_seq_one_letter_code
_entity_poly.pdbx_strand_id
1 'polypeptide(L)'
;MDLAIDLIERSSCNVRVAAVITDRTGRIFSWGWNHAGVNGFGECAEALAVRRVNRTRLKGSTIYVAGMRVRNGKFVPSKPCQKCQKLLEAVGIKRVFYLIPTRDWTVPIEYS
;
A
#
# COMPACT_ATOMS: atom_id res chain seq x y z
N MET A 1 -10.32 -6.84 3.06
CA MET A 1 -8.99 -6.18 2.89
C MET A 1 -8.56 -5.44 4.15
N ASP A 2 -9.35 -5.49 5.22
CA ASP A 2 -9.17 -4.66 6.40
C ASP A 2 -7.85 -4.91 7.14
N LEU A 3 -7.13 -5.99 6.82
CA LEU A 3 -5.74 -6.17 7.23
C LEU A 3 -4.86 -4.97 6.88
N ALA A 4 -5.06 -4.32 5.72
CA ALA A 4 -4.31 -3.11 5.38
C ALA A 4 -4.64 -1.95 6.34
N ILE A 5 -5.87 -1.86 6.85
CA ILE A 5 -6.27 -0.88 7.86
C ILE A 5 -5.65 -1.25 9.21
N ASP A 6 -5.70 -2.51 9.60
CA ASP A 6 -5.13 -2.99 10.88
C ASP A 6 -3.61 -2.77 10.95
N LEU A 7 -2.92 -2.90 9.82
CA LEU A 7 -1.47 -2.71 9.72
C LEU A 7 -1.02 -1.24 9.76
N ILE A 8 -1.95 -0.26 9.65
CA ILE A 8 -1.63 1.17 9.75
C ILE A 8 -0.89 1.45 11.06
N GLU A 9 -1.34 0.86 12.17
CA GLU A 9 -0.79 1.04 13.51
C GLU A 9 0.67 0.61 13.66
N ARG A 10 1.21 -0.17 12.71
CA ARG A 10 2.63 -0.58 12.72
C ARG A 10 3.58 0.55 12.32
N SER A 11 3.08 1.61 11.69
CA SER A 11 3.87 2.77 11.30
C SER A 11 4.05 3.76 12.46
N SER A 12 5.29 4.22 12.66
CA SER A 12 5.61 5.29 13.61
C SER A 12 5.40 6.70 13.05
N CYS A 13 5.01 6.84 11.78
CA CYS A 13 4.82 8.14 11.13
C CYS A 13 3.53 8.85 11.59
N ASN A 14 3.50 10.18 11.50
CA ASN A 14 2.29 10.99 11.80
C ASN A 14 1.13 10.74 10.81
N VAL A 15 1.48 10.46 9.55
CA VAL A 15 0.57 9.88 8.57
C VAL A 15 1.02 8.45 8.38
N ARG A 16 0.24 7.53 8.94
CA ARG A 16 0.49 6.10 8.88
C ARG A 16 -0.14 5.56 7.62
N VAL A 17 0.62 4.80 6.85
CA VAL A 17 0.17 4.16 5.61
C VAL A 17 0.63 2.72 5.66
N ALA A 18 -0.26 1.81 5.27
CA ALA A 18 0.02 0.40 5.13
C ALA A 18 -0.49 -0.10 3.79
N ALA A 19 0.18 -1.13 3.26
CA ALA A 19 -0.10 -1.75 1.99
C ALA A 19 -0.07 -3.25 2.14
N VAL A 20 -0.98 -3.94 1.46
CA VAL A 20 -1.07 -5.40 1.46
C VAL A 20 -1.30 -5.87 0.02
N ILE A 21 -0.62 -6.94 -0.35
CA ILE A 21 -0.64 -7.51 -1.70
C ILE A 21 -1.33 -8.87 -1.66
N THR A 22 -2.24 -9.08 -2.61
CA THR A 22 -2.93 -10.34 -2.84
C THR A 22 -2.61 -10.89 -4.22
N ASP A 23 -2.73 -12.21 -4.38
CA ASP A 23 -2.76 -12.81 -5.70
C ASP A 23 -4.12 -12.60 -6.40
N ARG A 24 -4.29 -13.20 -7.58
CA ARG A 24 -5.52 -13.10 -8.39
C ARG A 24 -6.73 -13.74 -7.72
N THR A 25 -6.51 -14.68 -6.81
CA THR A 25 -7.55 -15.37 -6.04
C THR A 25 -7.95 -14.60 -4.78
N GLY A 26 -7.23 -13.52 -4.45
CA GLY A 26 -7.44 -12.73 -3.25
C GLY A 26 -6.65 -13.21 -2.03
N ARG A 27 -5.77 -14.21 -2.17
CA ARG A 27 -4.92 -14.66 -1.06
C ARG A 27 -3.81 -13.66 -0.81
N ILE A 28 -3.72 -13.20 0.44
CA ILE A 28 -2.67 -12.28 0.90
C ILE A 28 -1.33 -13.02 0.95
N PHE A 29 -0.28 -12.37 0.47
CA PHE A 29 1.07 -12.94 0.54
C PHE A 29 2.18 -11.96 0.88
N SER A 30 1.89 -10.66 0.93
CA SER A 30 2.85 -9.65 1.35
C SER A 30 2.18 -8.42 1.91
N TRP A 31 2.89 -7.68 2.75
CA TRP A 31 2.45 -6.45 3.35
C TRP A 31 3.61 -5.57 3.82
N GLY A 32 3.34 -4.28 3.97
CA GLY A 32 4.29 -3.26 4.40
C GLY A 32 3.58 -2.04 4.98
N TRP A 33 4.34 -1.24 5.72
CA TRP A 33 3.92 0.05 6.25
C TRP A 33 5.04 1.07 6.05
N ASN A 34 4.68 2.35 5.96
CA ASN A 34 5.66 3.40 5.78
C ASN A 34 6.51 3.58 7.04
N HIS A 35 7.75 4.03 6.86
CA HIS A 35 8.64 4.38 7.96
C HIS A 35 9.48 5.61 7.64
N ALA A 36 9.81 6.37 8.68
CA ALA A 36 10.77 7.45 8.58
C ALA A 36 12.18 6.87 8.43
N GLY A 37 12.89 7.26 7.37
CA GLY A 37 14.29 6.90 7.20
C GLY A 37 15.20 7.79 8.03
N VAL A 38 16.36 7.25 8.41
CA VAL A 38 17.37 7.92 9.26
C VAL A 38 17.94 9.21 8.63
N ASN A 39 17.81 9.37 7.30
CA ASN A 39 18.37 10.49 6.55
C ASN A 39 17.28 11.37 5.87
N GLY A 40 16.04 11.34 6.37
CA GLY A 40 14.92 12.09 5.77
C GLY A 40 14.28 11.43 4.54
N PHE A 41 14.83 10.31 4.05
CA PHE A 41 14.23 9.50 3.00
C PHE A 41 13.33 8.42 3.61
N GLY A 42 12.06 8.76 3.83
CA GLY A 42 11.05 7.78 4.26
C GLY A 42 10.77 6.73 3.19
N GLU A 43 10.55 5.48 3.59
CA GLU A 43 10.11 4.42 2.69
C GLU A 43 8.58 4.36 2.66
N CYS A 44 8.02 4.30 1.45
CA CYS A 44 6.58 4.14 1.26
C CYS A 44 6.14 2.69 1.55
N ALA A 45 4.91 2.51 2.03
CA ALA A 45 4.37 1.21 2.40
C ALA A 45 4.35 0.22 1.22
N GLU A 46 4.05 0.72 0.03
CA GLU A 46 3.97 -0.04 -1.23
C GLU A 46 5.33 -0.59 -1.63
N ALA A 47 6.39 0.22 -1.49
CA ALA A 47 7.75 -0.19 -1.78
C ALA A 47 8.21 -1.30 -0.82
N LEU A 48 7.91 -1.17 0.48
CA LEU A 48 8.23 -2.20 1.46
C LEU A 48 7.48 -3.52 1.17
N ALA A 49 6.19 -3.43 0.83
CA ALA A 49 5.38 -4.61 0.49
C ALA A 49 5.90 -5.32 -0.75
N VAL A 50 6.37 -4.59 -1.77
CA VAL A 50 6.96 -5.15 -2.99
C VAL A 50 8.33 -5.78 -2.71
N ARG A 51 9.21 -5.11 -1.93
CA ARG A 51 10.59 -5.57 -1.67
C ARG A 51 10.66 -6.93 -0.98
N ARG A 52 9.65 -7.29 -0.20
CA ARG A 52 9.59 -8.55 0.57
C ARG A 52 9.19 -9.78 -0.26
N VAL A 53 8.96 -9.62 -1.57
CA VAL A 53 8.44 -10.69 -2.43
C VAL A 53 9.35 -10.91 -3.63
N ASN A 54 9.44 -12.16 -4.07
CA ASN A 54 9.95 -12.46 -5.40
C ASN A 54 9.08 -11.79 -6.48
N ARG A 55 9.74 -11.05 -7.39
CA ARG A 55 9.08 -10.28 -8.46
C ARG A 55 8.16 -11.13 -9.34
N THR A 56 8.48 -12.40 -9.57
CA THR A 56 7.65 -13.29 -10.41
C THR A 56 6.25 -13.49 -9.84
N ARG A 57 6.10 -13.45 -8.51
CA ARG A 57 4.81 -13.62 -7.82
C ARG A 57 3.92 -12.39 -7.90
N LEU A 58 4.48 -11.21 -8.17
CA LEU A 58 3.75 -9.94 -8.23
C LEU A 58 2.95 -9.75 -9.53
N LYS A 59 3.23 -10.56 -10.56
CA LYS A 59 2.65 -10.40 -11.90
C LYS A 59 1.15 -10.74 -11.93
N GLY A 60 0.33 -9.72 -12.17
CA GLY A 60 -1.12 -9.79 -12.15
C GLY A 60 -1.72 -9.73 -10.74
N SER A 61 -0.91 -9.42 -9.72
CA SER A 61 -1.37 -9.26 -8.34
C SER A 61 -2.15 -7.97 -8.15
N THR A 62 -2.80 -7.87 -6.99
CA THR A 62 -3.50 -6.68 -6.54
C THR A 62 -2.81 -6.13 -5.30
N ILE A 63 -2.70 -4.81 -5.17
CA ILE A 63 -2.29 -4.15 -3.94
C ILE A 63 -3.43 -3.29 -3.41
N TYR A 64 -3.56 -3.22 -2.09
CA TYR A 64 -4.46 -2.28 -1.46
C TYR A 64 -3.72 -1.45 -0.41
N VAL A 65 -3.98 -0.15 -0.42
CA VAL A 65 -3.23 0.85 0.36
C VAL A 65 -4.20 1.64 1.23
N ALA A 66 -3.96 1.62 2.54
CA ALA A 66 -4.76 2.33 3.52
C ALA A 66 -3.90 3.27 4.33
N GLY A 67 -4.49 4.35 4.83
CA GLY A 67 -3.76 5.33 5.62
C GLY A 67 -4.64 6.18 6.49
N MET A 68 -4.04 6.67 7.58
CA MET A 68 -4.70 7.42 8.64
C MET A 68 -3.75 8.47 9.23
N ARG A 69 -4.30 9.61 9.65
CA ARG A 69 -3.58 10.61 10.43
C ARG A 69 -3.66 10.28 11.91
N VAL A 70 -2.52 10.19 12.59
CA VAL A 70 -2.45 9.93 14.04
C VAL A 70 -3.17 11.02 14.83
N ARG A 71 -2.96 12.29 14.45
CA ARG A 71 -3.48 13.45 15.19
C ARG A 71 -4.99 13.41 15.46
N ASN A 72 -5.78 12.86 14.55
CA ASN A 72 -7.25 12.89 14.64
C ASN A 72 -7.91 11.55 14.30
N GLY A 73 -7.14 10.48 14.08
CA GLY A 73 -7.64 9.17 13.71
C GLY A 73 -8.42 9.13 12.38
N LYS A 74 -8.36 10.19 11.55
CA LYS A 74 -9.12 10.22 10.29
C LYS A 74 -8.37 9.52 9.17
N PHE A 75 -9.09 8.68 8.42
CA PHE A 75 -8.57 8.09 7.19
C PHE A 75 -8.21 9.19 6.18
N VAL A 76 -7.17 8.91 5.39
CA VAL A 76 -6.69 9.82 4.35
C VAL A 76 -6.71 9.13 3.00
N PRO A 77 -6.93 9.88 1.91
CA PRO A 77 -6.81 9.32 0.57
C PRO A 77 -5.37 8.82 0.39
N SER A 78 -5.23 7.51 0.24
CA SER A 78 -3.94 6.83 0.27
C SER A 78 -3.50 6.38 -1.12
N LYS A 79 -3.79 7.20 -2.14
CA LYS A 79 -3.36 6.94 -3.51
C LYS A 79 -1.83 6.89 -3.55
N PRO A 80 -1.22 5.84 -4.12
CA PRO A 80 0.22 5.76 -4.22
C PRO A 80 0.85 6.96 -4.91
N CYS A 81 2.02 7.40 -4.46
CA CYS A 81 2.74 8.50 -5.11
C CYS A 81 3.23 8.08 -6.51
N GLN A 82 3.58 9.04 -7.38
CA GLN A 82 3.98 8.74 -8.77
C GLN A 82 5.14 7.74 -8.87
N LYS A 83 6.09 7.78 -7.93
CA LYS A 83 7.21 6.81 -7.86
C LYS A 83 6.72 5.40 -7.54
N CYS A 84 5.84 5.26 -6.56
CA CYS A 84 5.22 3.97 -6.21
C CYS A 84 4.38 3.45 -7.36
N GLN A 85 3.59 4.29 -8.05
CA GLN A 85 2.80 3.86 -9.20
C GLN A 85 3.68 3.23 -10.29
N LYS A 86 4.78 3.90 -10.68
CA LYS A 86 5.76 3.36 -11.63
C LYS A 86 6.39 2.06 -11.16
N LEU A 87 6.70 1.94 -9.87
CA LEU A 87 7.23 0.71 -9.29
C LEU A 87 6.21 -0.44 -9.40
N LEU A 88 4.96 -0.19 -9.00
CA LEU A 88 3.88 -1.19 -9.00
C LEU A 88 3.61 -1.70 -10.41
N GLU A 89 3.56 -0.80 -11.40
CA GLU A 89 3.45 -1.12 -12.81
C GLU A 89 4.67 -1.95 -13.29
N ALA A 90 5.88 -1.51 -13.00
CA ALA A 90 7.11 -2.20 -13.42
C ALA A 90 7.30 -3.60 -12.79
N VAL A 91 6.70 -3.87 -11.62
CA VAL A 91 6.70 -5.22 -11.02
C VAL A 91 5.51 -6.07 -11.48
N GLY A 92 4.63 -5.53 -12.31
CA GLY A 92 3.51 -6.23 -12.91
C GLY A 92 2.27 -6.35 -12.03
N ILE A 93 2.13 -5.52 -10.99
CA ILE A 93 0.85 -5.43 -10.26
C ILE A 93 -0.20 -4.88 -11.22
N LYS A 94 -1.36 -5.52 -11.29
CA LYS A 94 -2.41 -5.16 -12.25
C LYS A 94 -3.44 -4.21 -11.68
N ARG A 95 -3.75 -4.33 -10.38
CA ARG A 95 -4.84 -3.59 -9.73
C ARG A 95 -4.34 -2.91 -8.46
N VAL A 96 -4.67 -1.64 -8.31
CA VAL A 96 -4.35 -0.85 -7.11
C VAL A 96 -5.62 -0.27 -6.53
N PHE A 97 -5.97 -0.71 -5.33
CA PHE A 97 -7.03 -0.12 -4.53
C PHE A 97 -6.41 0.80 -3.48
N TYR A 98 -7.07 1.90 -3.17
CA TYR A 98 -6.68 2.71 -2.02
C TYR A 98 -7.90 3.16 -1.23
N LEU A 99 -7.68 3.41 0.06
CA LEU A 99 -8.72 3.85 0.97
C LEU A 99 -8.98 5.35 0.78
N ILE A 100 -10.25 5.75 0.86
CA ILE A 100 -10.70 7.15 0.91
C ILE A 100 -11.16 7.53 2.33
N PRO A 101 -11.33 8.82 2.65
CA PRO A 101 -11.66 9.27 4.01
C PRO A 101 -12.91 8.65 4.65
N THR A 102 -13.85 8.18 3.86
CA THR A 102 -15.08 7.50 4.31
C THR A 102 -14.86 6.04 4.74
N ARG A 103 -13.61 5.55 4.68
CA ARG A 103 -13.23 4.14 4.90
C ARG A 103 -13.71 3.19 3.80
N ASP A 104 -14.06 3.72 2.64
CA ASP A 104 -14.36 2.92 1.45
C ASP A 104 -13.10 2.71 0.60
N TRP A 105 -13.11 1.64 -0.19
CA TRP A 105 -12.09 1.37 -1.20
C TRP A 105 -12.50 1.98 -2.54
N THR A 106 -11.53 2.56 -3.25
CA THR A 106 -11.79 3.10 -4.60
C THR A 106 -12.08 2.02 -5.63
N VAL A 107 -12.58 2.43 -6.79
CA VAL A 107 -12.35 1.66 -8.02
C VAL A 107 -10.84 1.46 -8.23
N PRO A 108 -10.39 0.28 -8.68
CA PRO A 108 -8.97 0.03 -8.83
C PRO A 108 -8.40 0.90 -9.96
N ILE A 109 -7.19 1.39 -9.74
CA ILE A 109 -6.33 1.80 -10.86
C ILE A 109 -5.84 0.51 -11.52
N GLU A 110 -6.10 0.37 -12.82
CA GLU A 110 -5.61 -0.77 -13.59
C GLU A 110 -4.35 -0.37 -14.37
N TYR A 111 -3.31 -1.18 -14.23
CA TYR A 111 -2.08 -1.08 -15.03
C TYR A 111 -2.13 -2.06 -16.19
N SER A 112 -1.43 -1.69 -17.28
CA SER A 112 -1.39 -2.46 -18.53
C SER A 112 -0.48 -3.68 -18.43
#